data_AF-A0A417CYP0-F1
#
_entry.id   AF-A0A417CYP0-F1
#
_cell.length_a   1.000
_cell.length_b   1.000
_cell.length_c   1.000
_cell.angle_alpha   90.00
_cell.angle_beta   90.00
_cell.angle_gamma   90.00
#
_symmetry.space_group_name_H-M   'P 1'
#
loop_
_entity.id
_entity.type
_entity.pdbx_description
1 polymer ?
#
loop_
_entity_poly.entity_id
_entity_poly.type
_entity_poly.pdbx_seq_one_letter_code
_entity_poly.pdbx_strand_id
1 'polypeptide(L)'
;MQWLISKFKKESYTENEMRSFVGRISGVVAIFFNLFLFAIKFGIGWIVHSISIQADGMNNLSDAASNVLSIVSFHIASKPADKEHPYGHQRSEILASFLMAMLIALLGVEMFKESINNILHPQAIDFRWVTIGILLVSILVKVYMYSYNNALAKTYSSSLLKAVAVDAMSDVIGTSGVLVSSILSPLLHFNLDGYMGLVLSFVILKNAYELLKDTSSSLIGRAPDPEMVKDLEKMVLNHDLILGVHDTMIHDYGPGRIFASIHVEVDAHDDILKTHDVIDNIEHEIKAKEGIDLVIHMDPILLQDPVTDAFKAKVNKAIREIDRGWTFHDFRVVNGPSHCNLVFDLVVPFDEKYSLDQIKDAIKAHMDTKQKVYLSITIDHPIV
;
A
#
# COMPACT_ATOMS: atom_id res chain seq x y z
N MET A 1 -11.44 16.92 24.28
CA MET A 1 -10.55 17.03 23.10
C MET A 1 -10.10 18.46 22.81
N GLN A 2 -11.00 19.42 22.59
CA GLN A 2 -10.62 20.82 22.27
C GLN A 2 -9.70 21.47 23.31
N TRP A 3 -9.89 21.19 24.60
CA TRP A 3 -9.00 21.63 25.67
C TRP A 3 -7.57 21.07 25.56
N LEU A 4 -7.40 19.81 25.15
CA LEU A 4 -6.06 19.23 24.94
C LEU A 4 -5.36 19.91 23.77
N ILE A 5 -6.10 20.17 22.68
CA ILE A 5 -5.58 20.88 21.52
C ILE A 5 -5.16 22.29 21.92
N SER A 6 -6.01 23.06 22.63
CA SER A 6 -5.67 24.43 23.03
C SER A 6 -4.51 24.49 24.03
N LYS A 7 -4.35 23.49 24.90
CA LYS A 7 -3.29 23.45 25.91
C LYS A 7 -1.91 23.13 25.34
N PHE A 8 -1.84 22.28 24.32
CA PHE A 8 -0.57 21.80 23.76
C PHE A 8 -0.22 22.41 22.39
N LYS A 9 -1.12 23.19 21.79
CA LYS A 9 -0.87 23.91 20.54
C LYS A 9 0.24 24.94 20.74
N LYS A 10 1.23 24.94 19.84
CA LYS A 10 2.19 26.05 19.70
C LYS A 10 1.61 27.14 18.79
N GLU A 11 1.95 28.40 19.03
CA GLU A 11 1.41 29.55 18.28
C GLU A 11 1.83 29.56 16.80
N SER A 12 2.93 28.90 16.46
CA SER A 12 3.60 29.03 15.16
C SER A 12 3.34 27.87 14.17
N TYR A 13 2.22 27.15 14.29
CA TYR A 13 1.94 26.05 13.36
C TYR A 13 1.33 26.54 12.03
N THR A 14 1.92 26.09 10.93
CA THR A 14 1.27 26.08 9.61
C THR A 14 0.05 25.14 9.62
N GLU A 15 -0.82 25.25 8.61
CA GLU A 15 -2.04 24.44 8.52
C GLU A 15 -1.73 22.92 8.49
N ASN A 16 -0.69 22.52 7.76
CA ASN A 16 -0.23 21.12 7.69
C ASN A 16 0.36 20.61 9.01
N GLU A 17 1.13 21.44 9.71
CA GLU A 17 1.67 21.10 11.03
C GLU A 17 0.56 20.98 12.08
N MET A 18 -0.44 21.86 12.02
CA MET A 18 -1.61 21.81 12.90
C MET A 18 -2.42 20.53 12.65
N ARG A 19 -2.61 20.14 11.39
CA ARG A 19 -3.28 18.88 11.02
C ARG A 19 -2.54 17.65 11.56
N SER A 20 -1.21 17.60 11.40
CA SER A 20 -0.37 16.51 11.92
C SER A 20 -0.39 16.45 13.45
N PHE A 21 -0.31 17.60 14.11
CA PHE A 21 -0.36 17.73 15.56
C PHE A 21 -1.70 17.23 16.15
N VAL A 22 -2.82 17.66 15.57
CA VAL A 22 -4.16 17.21 15.99
C VAL A 22 -4.31 15.70 15.77
N GLY A 23 -3.80 15.18 14.65
CA GLY A 23 -3.73 13.74 14.38
C GLY A 23 -3.00 12.96 15.46
N ARG A 24 -1.79 13.41 15.85
CA ARG A 24 -0.98 12.77 16.90
C ARG A 24 -1.65 12.78 18.27
N ILE A 25 -2.19 13.93 18.70
CA ILE A 25 -2.93 14.00 19.97
C ILE A 25 -4.14 13.07 19.94
N SER A 26 -4.88 13.06 18.83
CA SER A 26 -6.03 12.16 18.68
C SER A 26 -5.61 10.69 18.79
N GLY A 27 -4.53 10.30 18.11
CA GLY A 27 -3.97 8.95 18.19
C GLY A 27 -3.59 8.54 19.62
N VAL A 28 -2.90 9.42 20.37
CA VAL A 28 -2.56 9.14 21.79
C VAL A 28 -3.80 8.97 22.66
N VAL A 29 -4.81 9.83 22.47
CA VAL A 29 -6.09 9.72 23.20
C VAL A 29 -6.84 8.44 22.81
N ALA A 30 -6.82 8.05 21.54
CA ALA A 30 -7.43 6.81 21.06
C ALA A 30 -6.74 5.58 21.66
N ILE A 31 -5.41 5.54 21.72
CA ILE A 31 -4.65 4.46 22.38
C ILE A 31 -5.08 4.32 23.84
N PHE A 32 -5.14 5.43 24.58
CA PHE A 32 -5.54 5.41 25.99
C PHE A 32 -6.95 4.82 26.16
N PHE A 33 -7.94 5.31 25.41
CA PHE A 33 -9.31 4.81 25.52
C PHE A 33 -9.42 3.35 25.09
N ASN A 34 -8.77 2.95 24.00
CA ASN A 34 -8.81 1.58 23.49
C ASN A 34 -8.17 0.58 24.47
N LEU A 35 -7.02 0.92 25.08
CA LEU A 35 -6.41 0.10 26.12
C LEU A 35 -7.26 0.03 27.39
N PHE A 36 -7.85 1.16 27.79
CA PHE A 36 -8.75 1.22 28.94
C PHE A 36 -10.00 0.34 28.73
N LEU A 37 -10.63 0.43 27.57
CA LEU A 37 -11.79 -0.39 27.21
C LEU A 37 -11.41 -1.86 27.08
N PHE A 38 -10.26 -2.19 26.47
CA PHE A 38 -9.75 -3.56 26.43
C PHE A 38 -9.62 -4.15 27.85
N ALA A 39 -8.91 -3.45 28.75
CA ALA A 39 -8.67 -3.96 30.10
C ALA A 39 -9.98 -4.24 30.87
N ILE A 40 -10.96 -3.34 30.76
CA ILE A 40 -12.24 -3.48 31.44
C ILE A 40 -13.09 -4.58 30.79
N LYS A 41 -13.26 -4.55 29.46
CA LYS A 41 -14.09 -5.52 28.72
C LYS A 41 -13.52 -6.93 28.82
N PHE A 42 -12.23 -7.09 28.54
CA PHE A 42 -11.58 -8.40 28.62
C PHE A 42 -11.64 -8.95 30.05
N GLY A 43 -11.35 -8.11 31.06
CA GLY A 43 -11.44 -8.49 32.46
C GLY A 43 -12.85 -8.93 32.88
N ILE A 44 -13.90 -8.16 32.55
CA ILE A 44 -15.27 -8.56 32.90
C ILE A 44 -15.75 -9.76 32.08
N GLY A 45 -15.36 -9.84 30.79
CA GLY A 45 -15.69 -10.95 29.91
C GLY A 45 -15.13 -12.27 30.42
N TRP A 46 -13.90 -12.26 30.94
CA TRP A 46 -13.35 -13.43 31.64
C TRP A 46 -14.17 -13.75 32.90
N ILE A 47 -14.41 -12.78 33.78
CA ILE A 47 -15.14 -13.00 35.05
C ILE A 47 -16.53 -13.60 34.83
N VAL A 48 -17.24 -13.17 33.78
CA VAL A 48 -18.61 -13.63 33.48
C VAL A 48 -18.66 -14.75 32.44
N HIS A 49 -17.51 -15.28 32.03
CA HIS A 49 -17.38 -16.33 31.00
C HIS A 49 -18.05 -15.99 29.66
N SER A 50 -18.01 -14.71 29.27
CA SER A 50 -18.54 -14.22 28.00
C SER A 50 -17.42 -14.05 26.98
N ILE A 51 -17.53 -14.76 25.87
CA ILE A 51 -16.56 -14.76 24.78
C ILE A 51 -16.83 -13.58 23.85
N SER A 52 -18.09 -13.18 23.66
CA SER A 52 -18.39 -12.01 22.82
C SER A 52 -17.85 -10.72 23.43
N ILE A 53 -17.87 -10.59 24.76
CA ILE A 53 -17.24 -9.46 25.46
C ILE A 53 -15.71 -9.52 25.38
N GLN A 54 -15.11 -10.71 25.50
CA GLN A 54 -13.67 -10.88 25.34
C GLN A 54 -13.21 -10.52 23.92
N ALA A 55 -13.93 -10.97 22.89
CA ALA A 55 -13.67 -10.65 21.50
C ALA A 55 -13.83 -9.13 21.23
N ASP A 56 -14.87 -8.49 21.76
CA ASP A 56 -15.06 -7.03 21.66
C ASP A 56 -13.93 -6.25 22.37
N GLY A 57 -13.43 -6.76 23.50
CA GLY A 57 -12.21 -6.26 24.13
C GLY A 57 -10.97 -6.41 23.23
N MET A 58 -10.76 -7.59 22.66
CA MET A 58 -9.63 -7.89 21.76
C MET A 58 -9.65 -7.03 20.49
N ASN A 59 -10.83 -6.65 19.99
CA ASN A 59 -10.94 -5.66 18.93
C ASN A 59 -10.32 -4.32 19.37
N ASN A 60 -10.67 -3.84 20.58
CA ASN A 60 -10.09 -2.59 21.10
C ASN A 60 -8.58 -2.70 21.38
N LEU A 61 -8.06 -3.89 21.74
CA LEU A 61 -6.61 -4.10 21.80
C LEU A 61 -5.97 -3.97 20.41
N SER A 62 -6.60 -4.52 19.38
CA SER A 62 -6.13 -4.43 17.99
C SER A 62 -6.10 -2.98 17.50
N ASP A 63 -7.11 -2.18 17.82
CA ASP A 63 -7.15 -0.74 17.50
C ASP A 63 -6.04 0.02 18.23
N ALA A 64 -5.81 -0.28 19.51
CA ALA A 64 -4.73 0.32 20.28
C ALA A 64 -3.36 -0.02 19.68
N ALA A 65 -3.16 -1.30 19.33
CA ALA A 65 -1.92 -1.77 18.73
C ALA A 65 -1.65 -1.10 17.38
N SER A 66 -2.66 -0.99 16.51
CA SER A 66 -2.56 -0.29 15.22
C SER A 66 -2.16 1.18 15.40
N ASN A 67 -2.74 1.87 16.39
CA ASN A 67 -2.39 3.26 16.69
C ASN A 67 -0.98 3.40 17.30
N VAL A 68 -0.59 2.51 18.23
CA VAL A 68 0.77 2.50 18.80
C VAL A 68 1.80 2.27 17.70
N LEU A 69 1.54 1.28 16.85
CA LEU A 69 2.36 0.95 15.71
C LEU A 69 2.52 2.16 14.79
N SER A 70 1.43 2.88 14.45
CA SER A 70 1.51 4.11 13.64
C SER A 70 2.37 5.22 14.28
N ILE A 71 2.39 5.33 15.61
CA ILE A 71 3.24 6.31 16.31
C ILE A 71 4.71 5.85 16.37
N VAL A 72 4.93 4.59 16.73
CA VAL A 72 6.28 4.01 16.89
C VAL A 72 6.96 3.86 15.54
N SER A 73 6.21 3.46 14.50
CA SER A 73 6.72 3.29 13.15
C SER A 73 7.33 4.57 12.61
N PHE A 74 6.68 5.72 12.85
CA PHE A 74 7.22 7.02 12.49
C PHE A 74 8.60 7.28 13.14
N HIS A 75 8.78 6.88 14.41
CA HIS A 75 10.05 7.07 15.10
C HIS A 75 11.15 6.16 14.53
N ILE A 76 10.85 4.88 14.28
CA ILE A 76 11.84 3.94 13.75
C ILE A 76 12.17 4.26 12.28
N ALA A 77 11.16 4.56 11.46
CA ALA A 77 11.32 4.95 10.05
C ALA A 77 12.07 6.28 9.88
N SER A 78 12.05 7.16 10.88
CA SER A 78 12.83 8.41 10.87
C SER A 78 14.33 8.22 11.05
N LYS A 79 14.81 7.00 11.36
CA LYS A 79 16.25 6.74 11.43
C LYS A 79 16.87 6.85 10.03
N PRO A 80 17.93 7.67 9.88
CA PRO A 80 18.62 7.82 8.59
C PRO A 80 19.34 6.53 8.22
N ALA A 81 19.77 6.44 6.95
CA ALA A 81 20.62 5.36 6.47
C ALA A 81 21.91 5.23 7.29
N ASP A 82 22.31 3.99 7.52
CA ASP A 82 23.57 3.65 8.20
C ASP A 82 24.36 2.60 7.41
N LYS A 83 25.50 2.18 7.94
CA LYS A 83 26.40 1.24 7.27
C LYS A 83 25.76 -0.14 7.04
N GLU A 84 24.87 -0.57 7.92
CA GLU A 84 24.16 -1.85 7.81
C GLU A 84 22.92 -1.73 6.92
N HIS A 85 22.33 -0.53 6.84
CA HIS A 85 21.08 -0.22 6.12
C HIS A 85 21.26 1.03 5.23
N PRO A 86 21.97 0.92 4.09
CA PRO A 86 22.30 2.07 3.24
C PRO A 86 21.08 2.73 2.57
N TYR A 87 19.96 2.01 2.46
CA TYR A 87 18.69 2.53 1.94
C TYR A 87 17.81 3.17 3.02
N GLY A 88 18.19 3.06 4.29
CA GLY A 88 17.44 3.55 5.44
C GLY A 88 16.63 2.46 6.14
N HIS A 89 15.93 2.86 7.20
CA HIS A 89 15.16 1.98 8.09
C HIS A 89 13.66 1.99 7.83
N GLN A 90 13.18 2.64 6.77
CA GLN A 90 11.76 2.90 6.53
C GLN A 90 10.95 1.60 6.41
N ARG A 91 11.49 0.54 5.80
CA ARG A 91 10.81 -0.78 5.73
C ARG A 91 10.63 -1.48 7.09
N SER A 92 11.34 -1.05 8.15
CA SER A 92 11.13 -1.61 9.50
C SER A 92 9.72 -1.36 10.02
N GLU A 93 9.07 -0.27 9.58
CA GLU A 93 7.65 0.00 9.82
C GLU A 93 6.76 -1.12 9.27
N ILE A 94 7.03 -1.54 8.03
CA ILE A 94 6.25 -2.56 7.35
C ILE A 94 6.45 -3.92 8.04
N LEU A 95 7.69 -4.24 8.46
CA LEU A 95 7.99 -5.46 9.22
C LEU A 95 7.29 -5.48 10.58
N ALA A 96 7.34 -4.38 11.34
CA ALA A 96 6.64 -4.28 12.62
C ALA A 96 5.12 -4.42 12.43
N SER A 97 4.57 -3.83 11.36
CA SER A 97 3.16 -3.95 11.00
C SER A 97 2.76 -5.37 10.64
N PHE A 98 3.59 -6.07 9.89
CA PHE A 98 3.39 -7.47 9.54
C PHE A 98 3.40 -8.38 10.78
N LEU A 99 4.37 -8.22 11.67
CA LEU A 99 4.43 -8.95 12.95
C LEU A 99 3.18 -8.71 13.81
N MET A 100 2.73 -7.46 13.90
CA MET A 100 1.53 -7.11 14.65
C MET A 100 0.27 -7.74 14.05
N ALA A 101 0.14 -7.69 12.73
CA ALA A 101 -0.98 -8.31 12.02
C ALA A 101 -1.06 -9.83 12.26
N MET A 102 0.10 -10.51 12.33
CA MET A 102 0.15 -11.93 12.71
C MET A 102 -0.33 -12.16 14.15
N LEU A 103 0.04 -11.31 15.10
CA LEU A 103 -0.43 -11.42 16.49
C LEU A 103 -1.95 -11.23 16.59
N ILE A 104 -2.50 -10.24 15.87
CA ILE A 104 -3.96 -10.02 15.81
C ILE A 104 -4.66 -11.24 15.18
N ALA A 105 -4.10 -11.80 14.10
CA ALA A 105 -4.66 -12.99 13.47
C ALA A 105 -4.69 -14.19 14.44
N LEU A 106 -3.62 -14.40 15.21
CA LEU A 106 -3.56 -15.47 16.22
C LEU A 106 -4.64 -15.29 17.30
N LEU A 107 -4.82 -14.07 17.81
CA LEU A 107 -5.88 -13.75 18.78
C LEU A 107 -7.27 -13.97 18.17
N GLY A 108 -7.48 -13.55 16.91
CA GLY A 108 -8.73 -13.78 16.19
C GLY A 108 -9.06 -15.27 16.03
N VAL A 109 -8.06 -16.11 15.73
CA VAL A 109 -8.23 -17.57 15.65
C VAL A 109 -8.59 -18.16 17.01
N GLU A 110 -7.98 -17.67 18.09
CA GLU A 110 -8.28 -18.15 19.44
C GLU A 110 -9.73 -17.81 19.83
N MET A 111 -10.16 -16.55 19.63
CA MET A 111 -11.55 -16.14 19.86
C MET A 111 -12.55 -16.91 18.99
N PHE A 112 -12.18 -17.24 17.75
CA PHE A 112 -13.00 -18.07 16.87
C PHE A 112 -13.19 -19.48 17.42
N LYS A 113 -12.11 -20.12 17.87
CA LYS A 113 -12.16 -21.46 18.50
C LYS A 113 -12.97 -21.46 19.78
N GLU A 114 -12.75 -20.47 20.65
CA GLU A 114 -13.52 -20.33 21.89
C GLU A 114 -15.01 -20.14 21.59
N SER A 115 -15.34 -19.29 20.61
CA SER A 115 -16.73 -19.06 20.18
C SER A 115 -17.41 -20.34 19.70
N ILE A 116 -16.74 -21.14 18.87
CA ILE A 116 -17.24 -22.46 18.45
C ILE A 116 -17.41 -23.39 19.65
N ASN A 117 -16.42 -23.45 20.53
CA ASN A 117 -16.48 -24.31 21.71
C ASN A 117 -17.67 -23.94 22.61
N ASN A 118 -17.99 -22.66 22.75
CA ASN A 118 -19.12 -22.18 23.53
C ASN A 118 -20.48 -22.42 22.86
N ILE A 119 -20.54 -22.46 21.53
CA ILE A 119 -21.73 -22.92 20.80
C ILE A 119 -21.97 -24.42 21.02
N LEU A 120 -20.90 -25.23 20.96
CA LEU A 120 -20.99 -26.70 21.13
C LEU A 120 -21.19 -27.13 22.58
N HIS A 121 -20.57 -26.41 23.52
CA HIS A 121 -20.64 -26.63 24.95
C HIS A 121 -21.07 -25.33 25.65
N PRO A 122 -22.37 -24.97 25.61
CA PRO A 122 -22.86 -23.74 26.20
C PRO A 122 -22.53 -23.65 27.69
N GLN A 123 -21.77 -22.62 28.05
CA GLN A 123 -21.59 -22.25 29.45
C GLN A 123 -22.59 -21.16 29.81
N ALA A 124 -23.19 -21.27 30.99
CA ALA A 124 -24.08 -20.22 31.48
C ALA A 124 -23.25 -18.96 31.73
N ILE A 125 -23.59 -17.89 31.01
CA ILE A 125 -22.99 -16.57 31.24
C ILE A 125 -23.50 -16.09 32.60
N ASP A 126 -22.57 -15.67 33.46
CA ASP A 126 -22.93 -15.11 34.74
C ASP A 126 -23.50 -13.70 34.52
N PHE A 127 -24.82 -13.60 34.39
CA PHE A 127 -25.49 -12.33 34.14
C PHE A 127 -25.31 -11.40 35.35
N ARG A 128 -24.57 -10.31 35.14
CA ARG A 128 -24.33 -9.28 36.15
C ARG A 128 -24.70 -7.92 35.60
N TRP A 129 -25.49 -7.16 36.35
CA TRP A 129 -25.82 -5.76 36.01
C TRP A 129 -24.58 -4.88 35.79
N VAL A 130 -23.47 -5.22 36.45
CA VAL A 130 -22.17 -4.57 36.27
C VAL A 130 -21.67 -4.71 34.82
N THR A 131 -21.87 -5.87 34.18
CA THR A 131 -21.49 -6.11 32.78
C THR A 131 -22.24 -5.19 31.82
N ILE A 132 -23.55 -5.05 32.03
CA ILE A 132 -24.39 -4.12 31.25
C ILE A 132 -23.91 -2.68 31.41
N GLY A 133 -23.62 -2.26 32.65
CA GLY A 133 -23.07 -0.92 32.92
C GLY A 133 -21.74 -0.67 32.20
N ILE A 134 -20.84 -1.66 32.18
CA ILE A 134 -19.54 -1.58 31.50
C ILE A 134 -19.72 -1.45 29.98
N LEU A 135 -20.60 -2.24 29.37
CA LEU A 135 -20.85 -2.17 27.93
C LEU A 135 -21.49 -0.83 27.53
N LEU A 136 -22.42 -0.31 28.34
CA LEU A 136 -22.99 1.02 28.14
C LEU A 136 -21.94 2.13 28.24
N VAL A 137 -21.06 2.08 29.26
CA VAL A 137 -19.95 3.03 29.38
C VAL A 137 -19.01 2.92 28.18
N SER A 138 -18.74 1.71 27.70
CA SER A 138 -17.91 1.47 26.52
C SER A 138 -18.50 2.11 25.25
N ILE A 139 -19.80 1.94 25.04
CA ILE A 139 -20.54 2.59 23.95
C ILE A 139 -20.43 4.11 24.07
N LEU A 140 -20.65 4.67 25.27
CA LEU A 140 -20.56 6.12 25.47
C LEU A 140 -19.16 6.67 25.19
N VAL A 141 -18.11 5.95 25.60
CA VAL A 141 -16.72 6.32 25.30
C VAL A 141 -16.47 6.30 23.79
N LYS A 142 -16.90 5.26 23.07
CA LYS A 142 -16.73 5.17 21.61
C LYS A 142 -17.59 6.19 20.85
N VAL A 143 -18.80 6.51 21.31
CA VAL A 143 -19.62 7.61 20.77
C VAL A 143 -18.93 8.96 20.99
N TYR A 144 -18.33 9.19 22.16
CA TYR A 144 -17.53 10.39 22.39
C TYR A 144 -16.33 10.44 21.43
N MET A 145 -15.62 9.31 21.23
CA MET A 145 -14.52 9.18 20.27
C MET A 145 -14.95 9.50 18.84
N TYR A 146 -16.05 8.93 18.38
CA TYR A 146 -16.65 9.24 17.09
C TYR A 146 -16.94 10.73 16.96
N SER A 147 -17.61 11.32 17.95
CA SER A 147 -18.11 12.68 17.89
C SER A 147 -16.97 13.70 17.76
N TYR A 148 -15.92 13.59 18.59
CA TYR A 148 -14.81 14.53 18.51
C TYR A 148 -13.94 14.29 17.27
N ASN A 149 -13.68 13.04 16.87
CA ASN A 149 -12.88 12.75 15.68
C ASN A 149 -13.58 13.21 14.40
N ASN A 150 -14.89 12.99 14.28
CA ASN A 150 -15.67 13.44 13.13
C ASN A 150 -15.71 14.98 13.05
N ALA A 151 -15.83 15.67 14.19
CA ALA A 151 -15.76 17.14 14.21
C ALA A 151 -14.39 17.66 13.75
N LEU A 152 -13.30 17.05 14.24
CA LEU A 152 -11.94 17.43 13.84
C LEU A 152 -11.65 17.06 12.38
N ALA A 153 -12.13 15.91 11.90
CA ALA A 153 -11.98 15.47 10.53
C ALA A 153 -12.58 16.48 9.54
N LYS A 154 -13.75 17.04 9.86
CA LYS A 154 -14.40 18.11 9.07
C LYS A 154 -13.66 19.44 9.18
N THR A 155 -13.13 19.77 10.36
CA THR A 155 -12.44 21.05 10.60
C THR A 155 -11.09 21.10 9.89
N TYR A 156 -10.34 20.00 9.87
CA TYR A 156 -8.97 19.93 9.33
C TYR A 156 -8.88 19.12 8.03
N SER A 157 -10.01 18.82 7.38
CA SER A 157 -10.11 18.03 6.15
C SER A 157 -9.22 16.78 6.17
N SER A 158 -9.27 16.04 7.28
CA SER A 158 -8.35 14.92 7.55
C SER A 158 -9.05 13.58 7.32
N SER A 159 -8.59 12.86 6.30
CA SER A 159 -9.00 11.48 6.03
C SER A 159 -8.65 10.53 7.17
N LEU A 160 -7.49 10.73 7.82
CA LEU A 160 -7.06 9.97 8.99
C LEU A 160 -8.05 10.09 10.16
N LEU A 161 -8.41 11.32 10.54
CA LEU A 161 -9.37 11.55 11.64
C LEU A 161 -10.76 11.00 11.29
N LYS A 162 -11.14 11.06 10.01
CA LYS A 162 -12.39 10.45 9.53
C LYS A 162 -12.36 8.93 9.67
N ALA A 163 -11.24 8.29 9.33
CA ALA A 163 -11.07 6.84 9.50
C ALA A 163 -11.20 6.43 10.98
N VAL A 164 -10.52 7.14 11.89
CA VAL A 164 -10.63 6.91 13.34
C VAL A 164 -12.06 7.11 13.86
N ALA A 165 -12.80 8.08 13.31
CA ALA A 165 -14.21 8.25 13.66
C ALA A 165 -15.05 7.05 13.19
N VAL A 166 -14.92 6.64 11.94
CA VAL A 166 -15.66 5.49 11.38
C VAL A 166 -15.37 4.21 12.16
N ASP A 167 -14.11 3.98 12.50
CA ASP A 167 -13.67 2.86 13.33
C ASP A 167 -14.36 2.85 14.71
N ALA A 168 -14.34 3.98 15.42
CA ALA A 168 -15.05 4.11 16.70
C ALA A 168 -16.56 3.88 16.57
N MET A 169 -17.17 4.19 15.43
CA MET A 169 -18.59 3.89 15.18
C MET A 169 -18.83 2.39 14.94
N SER A 170 -17.91 1.71 14.24
CA SER A 170 -17.96 0.25 14.09
C SER A 170 -17.92 -0.47 15.43
N ASP A 171 -17.10 0.01 16.38
CA ASP A 171 -17.09 -0.49 17.75
C ASP A 171 -18.40 -0.23 18.48
N VAL A 172 -19.02 0.94 18.32
CA VAL A 172 -20.34 1.22 18.92
C VAL A 172 -21.34 0.17 18.46
N ILE A 173 -21.35 -0.17 17.16
CA ILE A 173 -22.25 -1.17 16.59
C ILE A 173 -21.90 -2.57 17.15
N GLY A 174 -20.62 -2.95 17.15
CA GLY A 174 -20.15 -4.24 17.67
C GLY A 174 -20.48 -4.43 19.15
N THR A 175 -20.10 -3.48 20.00
CA THR A 175 -20.39 -3.50 21.44
C THR A 175 -21.89 -3.44 21.72
N SER A 176 -22.69 -2.75 20.89
CA SER A 176 -24.16 -2.77 21.01
C SER A 176 -24.73 -4.16 20.69
N GLY A 177 -24.19 -4.86 19.70
CA GLY A 177 -24.53 -6.25 19.41
C GLY A 177 -24.25 -7.18 20.58
N VAL A 178 -23.07 -7.03 21.21
CA VAL A 178 -22.69 -7.74 22.43
C VAL A 178 -23.63 -7.43 23.60
N LEU A 179 -23.98 -6.16 23.80
CA LEU A 179 -24.93 -5.74 24.82
C LEU A 179 -26.31 -6.38 24.63
N VAL A 180 -26.84 -6.35 23.40
CA VAL A 180 -28.13 -6.97 23.07
C VAL A 180 -28.06 -8.49 23.28
N SER A 181 -26.99 -9.14 22.82
CA SER A 181 -26.76 -10.57 23.04
C SER A 181 -26.72 -10.93 24.53
N SER A 182 -26.05 -10.11 25.35
CA SER A 182 -25.93 -10.30 26.80
C SER A 182 -27.27 -10.17 27.53
N ILE A 183 -28.17 -9.30 27.06
CA ILE A 183 -29.51 -9.11 27.64
C ILE A 183 -30.47 -10.21 27.17
N LEU A 184 -30.43 -10.58 25.89
CA LEU A 184 -31.37 -11.54 25.31
C LEU A 184 -31.03 -12.99 25.66
N SER A 185 -29.75 -13.34 25.84
CA SER A 185 -29.33 -14.71 26.17
C SER A 185 -30.06 -15.31 27.38
N PRO A 186 -30.14 -14.63 28.54
CA PRO A 186 -30.88 -15.15 29.69
C PRO A 186 -32.40 -15.15 29.47
N LEU A 187 -32.95 -14.21 28.69
CA LEU A 187 -34.39 -14.10 28.43
C LEU A 187 -34.91 -15.19 27.49
N LEU A 188 -34.10 -15.59 26.51
CA LEU A 188 -34.44 -16.61 25.51
C LEU A 188 -34.03 -18.02 25.94
N HIS A 189 -33.32 -18.16 27.06
CA HIS A 189 -32.68 -19.41 27.49
C HIS A 189 -31.80 -20.04 26.39
N PHE A 190 -31.21 -19.19 25.55
CA PHE A 190 -30.39 -19.59 24.41
C PHE A 190 -29.11 -18.77 24.42
N ASN A 191 -27.97 -19.44 24.30
CA ASN A 191 -26.67 -18.78 24.40
C ASN A 191 -26.34 -18.05 23.08
N LEU A 192 -26.64 -16.75 23.02
CA LEU A 192 -26.30 -15.89 21.88
C LEU A 192 -24.85 -15.38 21.92
N ASP A 193 -24.15 -15.55 23.03
CA ASP A 193 -22.78 -15.06 23.22
C ASP A 193 -21.79 -15.79 22.32
N GLY A 194 -21.87 -17.12 22.23
CA GLY A 194 -21.03 -17.88 21.32
C GLY A 194 -21.20 -17.44 19.85
N TYR A 195 -22.43 -17.15 19.42
CA TYR A 195 -22.70 -16.65 18.07
C TYR A 195 -22.19 -15.23 17.85
N MET A 196 -22.38 -14.33 18.82
CA MET A 196 -21.88 -12.96 18.73
C MET A 196 -20.35 -12.92 18.76
N GLY A 197 -19.72 -13.76 19.60
CA GLY A 197 -18.27 -13.96 19.62
C GLY A 197 -17.76 -14.47 18.28
N LEU A 198 -18.49 -15.39 17.63
CA LEU A 198 -18.14 -15.88 16.30
C LEU A 198 -18.16 -14.74 15.28
N VAL A 199 -19.21 -13.92 15.26
CA VAL A 199 -19.31 -12.74 14.38
C VAL A 199 -18.14 -11.78 14.61
N LEU A 200 -17.81 -11.46 15.86
CA LEU A 200 -16.69 -10.55 16.17
C LEU A 200 -15.33 -11.16 15.80
N SER A 201 -15.14 -12.45 16.01
CA SER A 201 -13.88 -13.11 15.63
C SER A 201 -13.67 -13.07 14.11
N PHE A 202 -14.72 -13.18 13.30
CA PHE A 202 -14.62 -12.98 11.85
C PHE A 202 -14.24 -11.55 11.48
N VAL A 203 -14.78 -10.54 12.18
CA VAL A 203 -14.38 -9.13 11.97
C VAL A 203 -12.89 -8.95 12.27
N ILE A 204 -12.42 -9.46 13.40
CA ILE A 204 -10.99 -9.39 13.79
C ILE A 204 -10.11 -10.11 12.74
N LEU A 205 -10.49 -11.32 12.33
CA LEU A 205 -9.74 -12.10 11.34
C LEU A 205 -9.71 -11.43 9.97
N LYS A 206 -10.82 -10.81 9.53
CA LYS A 206 -10.88 -10.04 8.31
C LYS A 206 -9.91 -8.85 8.36
N ASN A 207 -9.95 -8.07 9.44
CA ASN A 207 -9.07 -6.92 9.63
C ASN A 207 -7.59 -7.35 9.65
N ALA A 208 -7.28 -8.47 10.33
CA ALA A 208 -5.93 -9.03 10.36
C ALA A 208 -5.46 -9.49 8.96
N TYR A 209 -6.36 -10.13 8.19
CA TYR A 209 -6.06 -10.56 6.82
C TYR A 209 -5.80 -9.39 5.88
N GLU A 210 -6.63 -8.34 5.93
CA GLU A 210 -6.44 -7.12 5.13
C GLU A 210 -5.09 -6.47 5.45
N LEU A 211 -4.75 -6.33 6.74
CA LEU A 211 -3.47 -5.79 7.18
C LEU A 211 -2.27 -6.66 6.75
N LEU A 212 -2.38 -7.99 6.86
CA LEU A 212 -1.36 -8.92 6.39
C LEU A 212 -1.16 -8.83 4.87
N LYS A 213 -2.25 -8.74 4.10
CA LYS A 213 -2.20 -8.63 2.64
C LYS A 213 -1.50 -7.33 2.22
N ASP A 214 -1.87 -6.21 2.83
CA ASP A 214 -1.28 -4.91 2.52
C ASP A 214 0.21 -4.84 2.89
N THR A 215 0.56 -5.29 4.10
CA THR A 215 1.95 -5.29 4.57
C THR A 215 2.81 -6.27 3.76
N SER A 216 2.31 -7.45 3.41
CA SER A 216 3.03 -8.40 2.55
C SER A 216 3.24 -7.85 1.14
N SER A 217 2.22 -7.23 0.56
CA SER A 217 2.33 -6.59 -0.76
C SER A 217 3.40 -5.50 -0.76
N SER A 218 3.46 -4.69 0.31
CA SER A 218 4.49 -3.66 0.46
C SER A 218 5.89 -4.24 0.68
N LEU A 219 6.03 -5.35 1.42
CA LEU A 219 7.32 -6.03 1.62
C LEU A 219 7.87 -6.67 0.34
N ILE A 220 7.01 -7.29 -0.47
CA ILE A 220 7.40 -7.95 -1.73
C ILE A 220 7.77 -6.93 -2.80
N GLY A 221 7.06 -5.80 -2.83
CA GLY A 221 7.18 -4.78 -3.87
C GLY A 221 5.83 -4.54 -4.52
N ARG A 222 5.06 -3.59 -3.97
CA ARG A 222 3.78 -3.18 -4.55
C ARG A 222 4.05 -2.42 -5.85
N ALA A 223 3.23 -2.67 -6.87
CA ALA A 223 3.28 -1.90 -8.10
C ALA A 223 3.09 -0.40 -7.81
N PRO A 224 3.87 0.49 -8.46
CA PRO A 224 3.73 1.92 -8.26
C PRO A 224 2.36 2.42 -8.75
N ASP A 225 1.95 3.57 -8.23
CA ASP A 225 0.71 4.22 -8.69
C ASP A 225 0.84 4.59 -10.19
N PRO A 226 -0.07 4.12 -11.05
CA PRO A 226 -0.14 4.50 -12.47
C PRO A 226 0.00 5.99 -12.74
N GLU A 227 -0.64 6.83 -11.91
CA GLU A 227 -0.59 8.29 -12.09
C GLU A 227 0.80 8.84 -11.77
N MET A 228 1.46 8.31 -10.73
CA MET A 228 2.82 8.70 -10.36
C MET A 228 3.84 8.34 -11.43
N VAL A 229 3.73 7.14 -12.04
CA VAL A 229 4.61 6.73 -13.15
C VAL A 229 4.45 7.69 -14.32
N LYS A 230 3.21 7.97 -14.71
CA LYS A 230 2.90 8.86 -15.84
C LYS A 230 3.36 10.30 -15.60
N ASP A 231 3.20 10.82 -14.39
CA ASP A 231 3.64 12.15 -14.04
C ASP A 231 5.18 12.24 -14.05
N LEU A 232 5.88 11.21 -13.56
CA LEU A 232 7.33 11.11 -13.62
C LEU A 232 7.83 11.12 -15.07
N GLU A 233 7.31 10.24 -15.92
CA GLU A 233 7.66 10.17 -17.35
C GLU A 233 7.41 11.50 -18.06
N LYS A 234 6.27 12.13 -17.78
CA LYS A 234 5.94 13.44 -18.35
C LYS A 234 6.90 14.54 -17.91
N MET A 235 7.37 14.53 -16.67
CA MET A 235 8.36 15.50 -16.19
C MET A 235 9.67 15.33 -16.97
N VAL A 236 10.15 14.10 -17.12
CA VAL A 236 11.38 13.79 -17.89
C VAL A 236 11.22 14.17 -19.38
N LEU A 237 10.09 13.85 -20.00
CA LEU A 237 9.80 14.16 -21.41
C LEU A 237 9.66 15.66 -21.73
N ASN A 238 9.50 16.53 -20.73
CA ASN A 238 9.36 17.98 -20.98
C ASN A 238 10.71 18.68 -21.27
N HIS A 239 11.82 17.94 -21.30
CA HIS A 239 13.15 18.50 -21.56
C HIS A 239 13.57 18.28 -23.02
N ASP A 240 14.05 19.34 -23.70
CA ASP A 240 14.26 19.37 -25.16
C ASP A 240 15.22 18.30 -25.71
N LEU A 241 16.20 17.85 -24.91
CA LEU A 241 17.17 16.83 -25.33
C LEU A 241 16.65 15.39 -25.18
N ILE A 242 15.46 15.23 -24.60
CA ILE A 242 14.87 13.93 -24.33
C ILE A 242 13.90 13.58 -25.45
N LEU A 243 14.19 12.48 -26.15
CA LEU A 243 13.45 12.02 -27.33
C LEU A 243 12.37 11.00 -26.97
N GLY A 244 12.60 10.24 -25.89
CA GLY A 244 11.76 9.13 -25.46
C GLY A 244 12.12 8.69 -24.04
N VAL A 245 11.19 7.97 -23.43
CA VAL A 245 11.31 7.44 -22.07
C VAL A 245 10.70 6.04 -22.05
N HIS A 246 11.39 5.10 -21.41
CA HIS A 246 10.98 3.71 -21.25
C HIS A 246 11.62 3.09 -20.00
N ASP A 247 11.23 1.85 -19.69
CA ASP A 247 11.74 1.06 -18.56
C ASP A 247 11.74 1.76 -17.20
N THR A 248 10.66 2.50 -16.90
CA THR A 248 10.47 3.24 -15.66
C THR A 248 10.26 2.32 -14.45
N MET A 249 11.33 1.85 -13.82
CA MET A 249 11.26 1.03 -12.61
C MET A 249 11.17 1.91 -11.37
N ILE A 250 10.17 1.65 -10.52
CA ILE A 250 10.00 2.37 -9.26
C ILE A 250 9.97 1.40 -8.09
N HIS A 251 10.77 1.69 -7.08
CA HIS A 251 10.90 0.91 -5.86
C HIS A 251 10.54 1.75 -4.64
N ASP A 252 9.46 1.35 -3.97
CA ASP A 252 9.06 1.92 -2.68
C ASP A 252 9.82 1.22 -1.53
N TYR A 253 10.56 2.01 -0.75
CA TYR A 253 11.27 1.55 0.46
C TYR A 253 10.59 2.01 1.76
N GLY A 254 9.35 2.48 1.68
CA GLY A 254 8.57 2.99 2.79
C GLY A 254 8.37 4.49 2.71
N PRO A 255 7.62 5.07 3.66
CA PRO A 255 7.16 6.45 3.58
C PRO A 255 8.29 7.46 3.32
N GLY A 256 8.16 8.21 2.22
CA GLY A 256 9.11 9.25 1.83
C GLY A 256 10.46 8.74 1.31
N ARG A 257 10.55 7.47 0.92
CA ARG A 257 11.76 6.87 0.37
C ARG A 257 11.45 6.05 -0.88
N ILE A 258 11.41 6.74 -2.01
CA ILE A 258 11.15 6.14 -3.32
C ILE A 258 12.43 6.24 -4.14
N PHE A 259 12.85 5.12 -4.72
CA PHE A 259 13.92 5.07 -5.70
C PHE A 259 13.31 4.76 -7.06
N ALA A 260 13.80 5.40 -8.10
CA ALA A 260 13.38 5.11 -9.46
C ALA A 260 14.60 4.99 -10.36
N SER A 261 14.49 4.14 -11.37
CA SER A 261 15.41 4.13 -12.51
C SER A 261 14.60 4.20 -13.79
N ILE A 262 15.10 4.96 -14.75
CA ILE A 262 14.38 5.20 -16.00
C ILE A 262 15.36 5.26 -17.16
N HIS A 263 14.97 4.73 -18.31
CA HIS A 263 15.73 4.84 -19.53
C HIS A 263 15.23 6.02 -20.35
N VAL A 264 16.16 6.77 -20.91
CA VAL A 264 15.88 8.02 -21.62
C VAL A 264 16.62 8.03 -22.95
N GLU A 265 15.87 8.12 -24.04
CA GLU A 265 16.42 8.20 -25.39
C GLU A 265 16.96 9.61 -25.68
N VAL A 266 18.20 9.71 -26.16
CA VAL A 266 18.87 10.97 -26.52
C VAL A 266 19.56 10.85 -27.88
N ASP A 267 19.82 11.96 -28.59
CA ASP A 267 20.55 11.89 -29.86
C ASP A 267 22.03 11.52 -29.62
N ALA A 268 22.49 10.47 -30.29
CA ALA A 268 23.88 10.03 -30.26
C ALA A 268 24.87 11.08 -30.83
N HIS A 269 24.38 12.09 -31.56
CA HIS A 269 25.19 13.18 -32.10
C HIS A 269 25.35 14.37 -31.14
N ASP A 270 24.55 14.43 -30.06
CA ASP A 270 24.66 15.50 -29.08
C ASP A 270 25.96 15.41 -28.26
N ASP A 271 26.37 16.56 -27.72
CA ASP A 271 27.53 16.61 -26.82
C ASP A 271 27.21 15.88 -25.51
N ILE A 272 28.00 14.83 -25.21
CA ILE A 272 27.80 13.96 -24.06
C ILE A 272 27.79 14.73 -22.72
N LEU A 273 28.60 15.77 -22.57
CA LEU A 273 28.68 16.54 -21.34
C LEU A 273 27.45 17.44 -21.18
N LYS A 274 26.97 18.03 -22.28
CA LYS A 274 25.73 18.80 -22.31
C LYS A 274 24.52 17.92 -22.01
N THR A 275 24.44 16.73 -22.59
CA THR A 275 23.34 15.80 -22.35
C THR A 275 23.34 15.31 -20.90
N HIS A 276 24.52 14.97 -20.36
CA HIS A 276 24.67 14.60 -18.95
C HIS A 276 24.25 15.74 -18.01
N ASP A 277 24.60 16.99 -18.30
CA ASP A 277 24.18 18.14 -17.49
C ASP A 277 22.65 18.30 -17.46
N VAL A 278 21.96 18.07 -18.59
CA VAL A 278 20.50 18.06 -18.62
C VAL A 278 19.93 16.92 -17.78
N ILE A 279 20.50 15.72 -17.88
CA ILE A 279 20.08 14.56 -17.08
C ILE A 279 20.26 14.81 -15.57
N ASP A 280 21.42 15.32 -15.14
CA ASP A 280 21.69 15.68 -13.74
C ASP A 280 20.68 16.72 -13.21
N ASN A 281 20.30 17.69 -14.05
CA ASN A 281 19.32 18.71 -13.70
C ASN A 281 17.91 18.10 -13.53
N ILE A 282 17.53 17.14 -14.38
CA ILE A 282 16.27 16.39 -14.29
C ILE A 282 16.21 15.60 -12.97
N GLU A 283 17.28 14.88 -12.64
CA GLU A 283 17.37 14.11 -11.39
C GLU A 283 17.22 15.02 -10.16
N HIS A 284 17.91 16.17 -10.15
CA HIS A 284 17.79 17.15 -9.06
C HIS A 284 16.39 17.77 -8.96
N GLU A 285 15.76 18.11 -10.08
CA GLU A 285 14.41 18.67 -10.11
C GLU A 285 13.39 17.68 -9.52
N ILE A 286 13.43 16.43 -9.97
CA ILE A 286 12.52 15.38 -9.52
C ILE A 286 12.73 15.08 -8.03
N LYS A 287 13.98 15.03 -7.57
CA LYS A 287 14.29 14.87 -6.14
C LYS A 287 13.75 16.03 -5.30
N ALA A 288 13.86 17.27 -5.77
CA ALA A 288 13.39 18.43 -5.02
C ALA A 288 11.86 18.53 -4.97
N LYS A 289 11.18 18.15 -6.05
CA LYS A 289 9.73 18.29 -6.20
C LYS A 289 8.95 17.11 -5.62
N GLU A 290 9.39 15.89 -5.92
CA GLU A 290 8.66 14.66 -5.58
C GLU A 290 9.35 13.84 -4.47
N GLY A 291 10.61 14.15 -4.12
CA GLY A 291 11.37 13.39 -3.12
C GLY A 291 11.81 12.00 -3.62
N ILE A 292 11.82 11.79 -4.93
CA ILE A 292 12.23 10.54 -5.57
C ILE A 292 13.75 10.59 -5.83
N ASP A 293 14.48 9.60 -5.33
CA ASP A 293 15.88 9.38 -5.71
C ASP A 293 15.90 8.66 -7.08
N LEU A 294 15.91 9.44 -8.17
CA LEU A 294 15.91 8.97 -9.56
C LEU A 294 17.34 8.74 -10.05
N VAL A 295 17.53 7.67 -10.83
CA VAL A 295 18.72 7.44 -11.65
C VAL A 295 18.30 7.28 -13.11
N ILE A 296 18.88 8.09 -13.99
CA ILE A 296 18.56 8.06 -15.42
C ILE A 296 19.66 7.28 -16.17
N HIS A 297 19.25 6.23 -16.87
CA HIS A 297 20.08 5.60 -17.90
C HIS A 297 19.89 6.35 -19.22
N MET A 298 21.00 6.72 -19.85
CA MET A 298 20.99 7.42 -21.12
C MET A 298 21.16 6.43 -22.28
N ASP A 299 20.14 6.31 -23.12
CA ASP A 299 20.15 5.46 -24.31
C ASP A 299 20.36 6.30 -25.57
N PRO A 300 21.58 6.32 -26.14
CA PRO A 300 21.86 7.08 -27.34
C PRO A 300 21.21 6.42 -28.56
N ILE A 301 20.37 7.18 -29.26
CA ILE A 301 19.78 6.78 -30.53
C ILE A 301 20.43 7.54 -31.68
N LEU A 302 20.81 6.81 -32.73
CA LEU A 302 21.30 7.42 -33.96
C LEU A 302 20.11 7.99 -34.73
N LEU A 303 19.90 9.29 -34.62
CA LEU A 303 18.96 9.98 -35.49
C LEU A 303 19.49 9.94 -36.93
N GLN A 304 18.59 9.70 -37.90
CA GLN A 304 18.90 9.66 -39.33
C GLN A 304 19.68 8.41 -39.81
N ASP A 305 19.38 7.22 -39.30
CA ASP A 305 19.81 5.95 -39.91
C ASP A 305 18.68 5.34 -40.76
N PRO A 306 18.72 5.50 -42.10
CA PRO A 306 17.64 5.03 -42.98
C PRO A 306 17.44 3.52 -42.94
N VAL A 307 18.50 2.76 -42.60
CA VAL A 307 18.42 1.29 -42.53
C VAL A 307 17.67 0.88 -41.27
N THR A 308 18.04 1.46 -40.13
CA THR A 308 17.36 1.22 -38.86
C THR A 308 15.91 1.68 -38.92
N ASP A 309 15.65 2.88 -39.46
CA ASP A 309 14.28 3.41 -39.62
C ASP A 309 13.42 2.51 -40.51
N ALA A 310 13.97 2.00 -41.61
CA ALA A 310 13.25 1.10 -42.51
C ALA A 310 12.88 -0.23 -41.81
N PHE A 311 13.78 -0.81 -41.02
CA PHE A 311 13.46 -2.03 -40.26
C PHE A 311 12.53 -1.76 -39.08
N LYS A 312 12.71 -0.65 -38.35
CA LYS A 312 11.84 -0.22 -37.25
C LYS A 312 10.40 -0.03 -37.74
N ALA A 313 10.21 0.58 -38.92
CA ALA A 313 8.91 0.73 -39.55
C ALA A 313 8.26 -0.62 -39.92
N LYS A 314 9.04 -1.59 -40.40
CA LYS A 314 8.55 -2.95 -40.71
C LYS A 314 8.12 -3.71 -39.45
N VAL A 315 8.91 -3.64 -38.38
CA VAL A 315 8.57 -4.27 -37.10
C VAL A 315 7.33 -3.63 -36.49
N ASN A 316 7.24 -2.29 -36.51
CA ASN A 316 6.03 -1.57 -36.09
C ASN A 316 4.79 -2.00 -36.87
N LYS A 317 4.91 -2.14 -38.20
CA LYS A 317 3.81 -2.61 -39.04
C LYS A 317 3.40 -4.05 -38.68
N ALA A 318 4.37 -4.95 -38.54
CA ALA A 318 4.12 -6.35 -38.16
C ALA A 318 3.40 -6.44 -36.81
N ILE A 319 3.87 -5.71 -35.80
CA ILE A 319 3.26 -5.67 -34.47
C ILE A 319 1.82 -5.12 -34.53
N ARG A 320 1.58 -4.05 -35.29
CA ARG A 320 0.23 -3.49 -35.48
C ARG A 320 -0.71 -4.45 -36.19
N GLU A 321 -0.23 -5.25 -37.15
CA GLU A 321 -1.04 -6.26 -37.85
C GLU A 321 -1.37 -7.46 -36.96
N ILE A 322 -0.48 -7.82 -36.02
CA ILE A 322 -0.73 -8.87 -35.04
C ILE A 322 -1.81 -8.45 -34.02
N ASP A 323 -1.91 -7.15 -33.71
CA ASP A 323 -2.96 -6.53 -32.88
C ASP A 323 -3.16 -7.20 -31.50
N ARG A 324 -2.08 -7.28 -30.72
CA ARG A 324 -2.07 -7.89 -29.37
C ARG A 324 -1.67 -6.93 -28.25
N GLY A 325 -1.66 -5.63 -28.54
CA GLY A 325 -1.20 -4.61 -27.60
C GLY A 325 0.31 -4.61 -27.33
N TRP A 326 1.10 -5.24 -28.20
CA TRP A 326 2.56 -5.23 -28.06
C TRP A 326 3.13 -3.88 -28.47
N THR A 327 4.18 -3.46 -27.77
CA THR A 327 5.01 -2.30 -28.13
C THR A 327 6.48 -2.68 -27.97
N PHE A 328 7.42 -1.84 -28.39
CA PHE A 328 8.85 -2.11 -28.23
C PHE A 328 9.68 -0.84 -28.11
N HIS A 329 10.84 -0.96 -27.47
CA HIS A 329 11.88 0.07 -27.34
C HIS A 329 13.27 -0.52 -27.65
N ASP A 330 14.32 0.30 -27.55
CA ASP A 330 15.74 -0.08 -27.73
C ASP A 330 16.07 -0.76 -29.07
N PHE A 331 15.35 -0.34 -30.11
CA PHE A 331 15.48 -0.92 -31.43
C PHE A 331 16.80 -0.54 -32.10
N ARG A 332 17.62 -1.56 -32.38
CA ARG A 332 18.87 -1.42 -33.11
C ARG A 332 19.07 -2.51 -34.16
N VAL A 333 19.83 -2.16 -35.18
CA VAL A 333 20.16 -3.06 -36.28
C VAL A 333 21.65 -3.39 -36.25
N VAL A 334 21.97 -4.68 -36.10
CA VAL A 334 23.35 -5.18 -36.18
C VAL A 334 23.53 -5.93 -37.49
N ASN A 335 24.22 -5.30 -38.43
CA ASN A 335 24.50 -5.89 -39.74
C ASN A 335 25.67 -6.88 -39.69
N GLY A 336 25.42 -8.12 -40.08
CA GLY A 336 26.45 -9.15 -40.28
C GLY A 336 26.67 -9.46 -41.77
N PRO A 337 27.73 -10.23 -42.10
CA PRO A 337 28.06 -10.55 -43.50
C PRO A 337 27.02 -11.39 -44.25
N SER A 338 26.20 -12.15 -43.51
CA SER A 338 25.22 -13.10 -44.08
C SER A 338 23.78 -12.83 -43.68
N HIS A 339 23.56 -12.04 -42.64
CA HIS A 339 22.24 -11.75 -42.07
C HIS A 339 22.28 -10.46 -41.27
N CYS A 340 21.09 -9.96 -40.98
CA CYS A 340 20.86 -8.79 -40.15
C CYS A 340 20.20 -9.24 -38.84
N ASN A 341 20.71 -8.76 -37.69
CA ASN A 341 20.08 -8.98 -36.40
C ASN A 341 19.30 -7.72 -36.01
N LEU A 342 18.00 -7.88 -35.81
CA LEU A 342 17.16 -6.84 -35.19
C LEU A 342 17.10 -7.14 -33.70
N VAL A 343 17.59 -6.19 -32.91
CA VAL A 343 17.63 -6.31 -31.45
C VAL A 343 16.73 -5.23 -30.88
N PHE A 344 15.80 -5.63 -30.03
CA PHE A 344 14.86 -4.74 -29.37
C PHE A 344 14.18 -5.46 -28.21
N ASP A 345 13.64 -4.66 -27.31
CA ASP A 345 12.94 -5.15 -26.13
C ASP A 345 11.45 -4.97 -26.39
N LEU A 346 10.71 -6.08 -26.32
CA LEU A 346 9.29 -6.16 -26.67
C LEU A 346 8.46 -6.16 -25.40
N VAL A 347 7.65 -5.12 -25.24
CA VAL A 347 6.71 -4.97 -24.15
C VAL A 347 5.43 -5.73 -24.50
N VAL A 348 5.14 -6.79 -23.74
CA VAL A 348 3.96 -7.63 -23.91
C VAL A 348 3.06 -7.59 -22.66
N PRO A 349 1.73 -7.63 -22.82
CA PRO A 349 0.81 -7.75 -21.69
C PRO A 349 1.09 -8.99 -20.82
N PHE A 350 0.85 -8.89 -19.51
CA PHE A 350 1.06 -10.01 -18.57
C PHE A 350 0.19 -11.25 -18.87
N ASP A 351 -0.93 -11.09 -19.57
CA ASP A 351 -1.83 -12.17 -19.97
C ASP A 351 -1.47 -12.77 -21.35
N GLU A 352 -0.34 -12.37 -21.93
CA GLU A 352 0.17 -12.93 -23.19
C GLU A 352 0.47 -14.43 -23.03
N LYS A 353 -0.02 -15.21 -24.00
CA LYS A 353 0.07 -16.68 -24.02
C LYS A 353 1.13 -17.19 -24.99
N TYR A 354 1.63 -16.34 -25.88
CA TYR A 354 2.64 -16.72 -26.86
C TYR A 354 3.98 -16.90 -26.17
N SER A 355 4.65 -18.02 -26.42
CA SER A 355 6.06 -18.18 -26.03
C SER A 355 6.94 -17.24 -26.86
N LEU A 356 8.16 -16.97 -26.38
CA LEU A 356 9.14 -16.15 -27.11
C LEU A 356 9.36 -16.62 -28.55
N ASP A 357 9.37 -17.94 -28.80
CA ASP A 357 9.53 -18.49 -30.15
C ASP A 357 8.30 -18.22 -31.01
N GLN A 358 7.09 -18.34 -30.45
CA GLN A 358 5.85 -18.01 -31.15
C GLN A 358 5.74 -16.52 -31.47
N ILE A 359 6.20 -15.64 -30.57
CA ILE A 359 6.30 -14.19 -30.80
C ILE A 359 7.25 -13.92 -31.96
N LYS A 360 8.46 -14.50 -31.93
CA LYS A 360 9.46 -14.35 -32.99
C LYS A 360 8.93 -14.82 -34.35
N ASP A 361 8.25 -15.96 -34.39
CA ASP A 361 7.68 -16.50 -35.61
C ASP A 361 6.51 -15.65 -36.13
N ALA A 362 5.65 -15.15 -35.24
CA ALA A 362 4.56 -14.25 -35.60
C ALA A 362 5.09 -12.94 -36.21
N ILE A 363 6.07 -12.29 -35.57
CA ILE A 363 6.66 -11.05 -36.10
C ILE A 363 7.35 -11.33 -37.44
N LYS A 364 8.15 -12.40 -37.54
CA LYS A 364 8.82 -12.77 -38.80
C LYS A 364 7.83 -13.03 -39.93
N ALA A 365 6.70 -13.68 -39.67
CA ALA A 365 5.69 -13.97 -40.68
C ALA A 365 5.06 -12.70 -41.27
N HIS A 366 4.99 -11.62 -40.49
CA HIS A 366 4.44 -10.33 -40.91
C HIS A 366 5.52 -9.34 -41.41
N MET A 367 6.80 -9.69 -41.30
CA MET A 367 7.89 -8.89 -41.83
C MET A 367 8.17 -9.23 -43.30
N ASP A 368 7.76 -8.34 -44.21
CA ASP A 368 8.15 -8.45 -45.62
C ASP A 368 9.61 -7.98 -45.82
N THR A 369 10.54 -8.93 -45.87
CA THR A 369 11.95 -8.65 -46.11
C THR A 369 12.61 -9.70 -46.99
N LYS A 370 13.33 -9.24 -48.03
CA LYS A 370 14.16 -10.07 -48.91
C LYS A 370 15.51 -10.46 -48.29
N GLN A 371 15.89 -9.83 -47.18
CA GLN A 371 17.15 -10.08 -46.49
C GLN A 371 16.94 -11.12 -45.39
N LYS A 372 17.96 -11.92 -45.10
CA LYS A 372 17.90 -12.88 -43.99
C LYS A 372 17.99 -12.11 -42.67
N VAL A 373 16.91 -12.14 -41.89
CA VAL A 373 16.77 -11.40 -40.64
C VAL A 373 16.58 -12.36 -39.45
N TYR A 374 17.30 -12.09 -38.36
CA TYR A 374 17.11 -12.76 -37.07
C TYR A 374 16.62 -11.74 -36.04
N LEU A 375 15.66 -12.15 -35.21
CA LEU A 375 15.09 -11.34 -34.14
C LEU A 375 15.72 -11.75 -32.81
N SER A 376 16.42 -10.83 -32.17
CA SER A 376 16.92 -10.95 -30.81
C SER A 376 16.03 -10.10 -29.91
N ILE A 377 15.02 -10.73 -29.32
CA ILE A 377 13.97 -10.07 -28.53
C ILE A 377 14.19 -10.40 -27.06
N THR A 378 14.26 -9.36 -26.22
CA THR A 378 14.02 -9.46 -24.77
C THR A 378 12.54 -9.18 -24.52
N ILE A 379 11.93 -9.86 -23.55
CA ILE A 379 10.52 -9.65 -23.21
C ILE A 379 10.46 -8.81 -21.95
N ASP A 380 9.78 -7.68 -22.06
CA ASP A 380 9.40 -6.84 -20.95
C ASP A 380 7.88 -6.80 -20.79
N HIS A 381 7.44 -6.32 -19.63
CA HIS A 381 6.04 -6.18 -19.31
C HIS A 381 5.75 -4.75 -18.88
N PRO A 382 4.57 -4.21 -19.25
CA PRO A 382 4.20 -2.87 -18.84
C PRO A 382 4.12 -2.82 -17.31
N ILE A 383 4.67 -1.77 -16.73
CA ILE A 383 4.70 -1.57 -15.26
C ILE A 383 3.32 -1.14 -14.74
N VAL A 384 2.43 -0.72 -15.66
CA VAL A 384 1.10 -0.14 -15.41
C VAL A 384 0.09 -0.64 -16.45
#